data_AF-A0A965ER40-F1
#
_entry.id   AF-A0A965ER40-F1
#
_cell.length_a   1.000
_cell.length_b   1.000
_cell.length_c   1.000
_cell.angle_alpha   90.00
_cell.angle_beta   90.00
_cell.angle_gamma   90.00
#
_symmetry.space_group_name_H-M   'P 1'
#
loop_
_entity.id
_entity.type
_entity.pdbx_description
1 polymer ?
#
loop_
_entity_poly.entity_id
_entity_poly.type
_entity_poly.pdbx_seq_one_letter_code
_entity_poly.pdbx_strand_id
1 'polypeptide(L)'
;MNPQIAEIAKKHKDWTRIVQSFGCKTEAEDIVQEMYLRLDKYIKPDQQISTSFVWITLRNIYFDFLKKEPVTFELDKTVSEAVSETESIIAYGELNKRVRDELNNVDWFDKMLFELYVTSGKSMRQLSKETGISLSCIFYTTNRTKTHLQSLLSEDYQDYLNEDYEWLKEKQQD
;
A
#
# COMPACT_ATOMS: atom_id res chain seq x y z
N MET A 1 -24.70 -18.24 -24.84
CA MET A 1 -23.42 -18.80 -25.34
C MET A 1 -23.59 -19.11 -26.81
N ASN A 2 -22.77 -18.53 -27.68
CA ASN A 2 -22.88 -18.72 -29.13
C ASN A 2 -22.66 -20.21 -29.47
N PRO A 3 -23.62 -20.92 -30.10
CA PRO A 3 -23.56 -22.37 -30.29
C PRO A 3 -22.33 -22.81 -31.10
N GLN A 4 -21.80 -21.93 -31.96
CA GLN A 4 -20.59 -22.20 -32.73
C GLN A 4 -19.34 -22.28 -31.84
N ILE A 5 -19.27 -21.48 -30.78
CA ILE A 5 -18.13 -21.49 -29.84
C ILE A 5 -18.12 -22.79 -29.05
N ALA A 6 -19.29 -23.30 -28.68
CA ALA A 6 -19.41 -24.61 -28.03
C ALA A 6 -18.84 -25.73 -28.92
N GLU A 7 -19.03 -25.65 -30.24
CA GLU A 7 -18.46 -26.62 -31.18
C GLU A 7 -16.93 -26.52 -31.26
N ILE A 8 -16.38 -25.30 -31.33
CA ILE A 8 -14.92 -25.07 -31.36
C ILE A 8 -14.28 -25.49 -30.04
N ALA A 9 -14.99 -25.30 -28.92
CA ALA A 9 -14.54 -25.68 -27.58
C ALA A 9 -14.33 -27.19 -27.42
N LYS A 10 -15.00 -28.04 -28.22
CA LYS A 10 -14.74 -29.50 -28.22
C LYS A 10 -13.29 -29.84 -28.55
N LYS A 11 -12.63 -29.01 -29.37
CA LYS A 11 -11.22 -29.16 -29.76
C LYS A 11 -10.26 -28.34 -28.91
N HIS A 12 -10.69 -27.88 -27.73
CA HIS A 12 -9.89 -27.03 -26.84
C HIS A 12 -8.48 -27.56 -26.61
N LYS A 13 -8.35 -28.86 -26.29
CA LYS A 13 -7.04 -29.51 -26.06
C LYS A 13 -6.11 -29.45 -27.28
N ASP A 14 -6.67 -29.48 -28.49
CA ASP A 14 -5.88 -29.38 -29.72
C ASP A 14 -5.41 -27.95 -29.95
N TRP A 15 -6.25 -26.95 -29.64
CA TRP A 15 -5.86 -25.54 -29.68
C TRP A 15 -4.75 -25.24 -28.68
N THR A 16 -4.85 -25.75 -27.45
CA THR A 16 -3.81 -25.60 -26.44
C THR A 16 -2.50 -26.24 -26.91
N ARG A 17 -2.55 -27.44 -27.52
CA ARG A 17 -1.36 -28.10 -28.08
C ARG A 17 -0.73 -27.30 -29.22
N ILE A 18 -1.54 -26.67 -30.07
CA ILE A 18 -1.05 -25.78 -31.14
C ILE A 18 -0.33 -24.57 -30.54
N VAL A 19 -0.91 -23.90 -29.55
CA VAL A 19 -0.25 -22.74 -28.91
C VAL A 19 1.03 -23.15 -28.19
N GLN A 20 1.03 -24.32 -27.52
CA GLN A 20 2.23 -24.89 -26.93
C GLN A 20 3.34 -25.13 -27.96
N SER A 21 2.98 -25.51 -29.19
CA SER A 21 3.95 -25.66 -30.29
C SER A 21 4.56 -24.33 -30.76
N PHE A 22 3.92 -23.19 -30.46
CA PHE A 22 4.48 -21.86 -30.77
C PHE A 22 5.57 -21.43 -29.79
N GLY A 23 5.63 -22.01 -28.59
CA GLY A 23 6.65 -21.74 -27.57
C GLY A 23 6.11 -21.35 -26.19
N CYS A 24 4.83 -20.99 -26.07
CA CYS A 24 4.18 -20.66 -24.79
C CYS A 24 3.65 -21.92 -24.11
N LYS A 25 4.21 -22.32 -22.97
CA LYS A 25 3.69 -23.45 -22.19
C LYS A 25 2.70 -23.01 -21.12
N THR A 26 3.07 -21.99 -20.35
CA THR A 26 2.31 -21.48 -19.20
C THR A 26 1.11 -20.65 -19.64
N GLU A 27 1.25 -19.85 -20.69
CA GLU A 27 0.23 -18.90 -21.17
C GLU A 27 -0.63 -19.49 -22.30
N ALA A 28 -0.45 -20.78 -22.61
CA ALA A 28 -1.15 -21.43 -23.72
C ALA A 28 -2.67 -21.40 -23.54
N GLU A 29 -3.13 -21.64 -22.31
CA GLU A 29 -4.56 -21.60 -22.00
C GLU A 29 -5.12 -20.18 -22.13
N ASP A 30 -4.39 -19.17 -21.65
CA ASP A 30 -4.80 -17.76 -21.74
C ASP A 30 -4.94 -17.30 -23.20
N ILE A 31 -4.00 -17.68 -24.06
CA ILE A 31 -4.06 -17.38 -25.50
C ILE A 31 -5.28 -18.05 -26.15
N VAL A 32 -5.61 -19.29 -25.75
CA VAL A 32 -6.80 -20.00 -26.26
C VAL A 32 -8.10 -19.37 -25.73
N GLN A 33 -8.12 -18.89 -24.48
CA GLN A 33 -9.26 -18.18 -23.93
C GLN A 33 -9.49 -16.84 -24.63
N GLU A 34 -8.43 -16.07 -24.86
CA GLU A 34 -8.48 -14.82 -25.63
C GLU A 34 -9.00 -15.06 -27.05
N MET A 35 -8.64 -16.19 -27.66
CA MET A 35 -9.22 -16.59 -28.94
C MET A 35 -10.73 -16.76 -28.85
N TYR A 36 -11.28 -17.47 -27.86
CA TYR A 36 -12.74 -17.60 -27.73
C TYR A 36 -13.43 -16.24 -27.54
N LEU A 37 -12.85 -15.34 -26.75
CA LEU A 37 -13.39 -14.00 -26.55
C LEU A 37 -13.42 -13.19 -27.86
N ARG A 38 -12.34 -13.26 -28.66
CA ARG A 38 -12.31 -12.61 -29.98
C ARG A 38 -13.33 -13.22 -30.94
N LEU A 39 -13.49 -14.54 -30.94
CA LEU A 39 -14.49 -15.21 -31.77
C LEU A 39 -15.92 -14.79 -31.37
N ASP A 40 -16.23 -14.73 -30.08
CA ASP A 40 -17.56 -14.30 -29.59
C ASP A 40 -17.87 -12.83 -29.95
N LYS A 41 -16.86 -11.96 -29.85
CA LYS A 41 -17.02 -10.52 -30.07
C LYS A 41 -17.18 -10.14 -31.54
N TYR A 42 -16.46 -10.82 -32.44
CA TYR A 42 -16.31 -10.34 -33.82
C TYR A 42 -16.99 -11.21 -34.88
N ILE A 43 -17.47 -12.42 -34.54
CA ILE A 43 -18.04 -13.34 -35.53
C ILE A 43 -19.56 -13.21 -35.59
N LYS A 44 -20.08 -13.11 -36.81
CA LYS A 44 -21.52 -13.08 -37.07
C LYS A 44 -22.14 -14.47 -36.83
N PRO A 45 -23.39 -14.55 -36.35
CA PRO A 45 -24.06 -15.83 -36.05
C PRO A 45 -24.09 -16.84 -37.20
N ASP A 46 -24.06 -16.37 -38.44
CA ASP A 46 -24.21 -17.20 -39.65
C ASP A 46 -22.86 -17.57 -40.31
N GLN A 47 -21.75 -17.06 -39.80
CA GLN A 47 -20.43 -17.28 -40.40
C GLN A 47 -19.86 -18.63 -39.97
N GLN A 48 -19.52 -19.50 -40.92
CA GLN A 48 -18.82 -20.76 -40.60
C GLN A 48 -17.36 -20.49 -40.27
N ILE A 49 -16.91 -21.03 -39.15
CA ILE A 49 -15.54 -20.91 -38.67
C ILE A 49 -14.77 -22.17 -39.05
N SER A 50 -13.73 -22.01 -39.88
CA SER A 50 -12.85 -23.12 -40.25
C SER A 50 -11.71 -23.30 -39.23
N THR A 51 -11.16 -24.51 -39.14
CA THR A 51 -9.96 -24.81 -38.33
C THR A 51 -8.79 -23.89 -38.69
N SER A 52 -8.62 -23.54 -39.97
CA SER A 52 -7.56 -22.64 -40.42
C SER A 52 -7.72 -21.23 -39.87
N PHE A 53 -8.97 -20.74 -39.76
CA PHE A 53 -9.26 -19.42 -39.19
C PHE A 53 -8.90 -19.36 -37.70
N VAL A 54 -9.24 -20.42 -36.95
CA VAL A 54 -8.86 -20.59 -35.54
C VAL A 54 -7.33 -20.56 -35.40
N TRP A 55 -6.60 -21.30 -36.24
CA TRP A 55 -5.14 -21.31 -36.21
C TRP A 55 -4.52 -19.92 -36.48
N ILE A 56 -5.02 -19.18 -37.48
CA ILE A 56 -4.56 -17.81 -37.77
C ILE A 56 -4.82 -16.90 -36.57
N THR A 57 -5.98 -17.03 -35.93
CA THR A 57 -6.36 -16.23 -34.77
C THR A 57 -5.40 -16.48 -33.59
N LEU A 58 -5.14 -17.75 -33.27
CA LEU A 58 -4.17 -18.14 -32.23
C LEU A 58 -2.77 -17.60 -32.52
N ARG A 59 -2.30 -17.71 -33.76
CA ARG A 59 -1.00 -17.18 -34.18
C ARG A 59 -0.91 -15.67 -34.00
N ASN A 60 -1.95 -14.92 -34.36
CA ASN A 60 -1.97 -13.47 -34.18
C ASN A 60 -1.96 -13.07 -32.71
N ILE A 61 -2.76 -13.73 -31.87
CA ILE A 61 -2.77 -13.47 -30.42
C ILE A 61 -1.41 -13.76 -29.80
N TYR A 62 -0.76 -14.86 -30.22
CA TYR A 62 0.59 -15.19 -29.77
C TYR A 62 1.61 -14.12 -30.17
N PHE A 63 1.57 -13.60 -31.40
CA PHE A 63 2.44 -12.49 -31.79
C PHE A 63 2.16 -11.20 -31.03
N ASP A 64 0.89 -10.90 -30.73
CA ASP A 64 0.53 -9.76 -29.89
C ASP A 64 1.07 -9.95 -28.46
N PHE A 65 1.04 -11.17 -27.94
CA PHE A 65 1.61 -11.52 -26.64
C PHE A 65 3.13 -11.30 -26.62
N LEU A 66 3.86 -11.73 -27.65
CA LEU A 66 5.31 -11.50 -27.76
C LEU A 66 5.70 -10.01 -27.87
N LYS A 67 4.81 -9.17 -28.41
CA LYS A 67 5.05 -7.72 -28.53
C LYS A 67 4.80 -6.97 -27.22
N LYS A 68 4.07 -7.56 -26.26
CA LYS A 68 3.88 -6.93 -24.96
C LYS A 68 5.22 -6.98 -24.23
N GLU A 69 5.78 -5.81 -23.96
CA GLU A 69 6.95 -5.71 -23.09
C GLU A 69 6.61 -6.34 -21.74
N PRO A 70 7.51 -7.14 -21.14
CA PRO A 70 7.29 -7.60 -19.78
C PRO A 70 7.18 -6.34 -18.90
N VAL A 71 6.11 -6.26 -18.11
CA VAL A 71 6.04 -5.22 -17.08
C VAL A 71 7.14 -5.56 -16.06
N THR A 72 8.26 -4.87 -16.16
CA THR A 72 9.39 -5.07 -15.24
C THR A 72 9.02 -4.46 -13.90
N PHE A 73 8.73 -5.29 -12.92
CA PHE A 73 8.67 -4.90 -11.51
C PHE A 73 10.03 -5.19 -10.88
N GLU A 74 10.74 -4.15 -10.46
CA GLU A 74 11.95 -4.28 -9.65
C GLU A 74 11.55 -4.64 -8.22
N LEU A 75 11.35 -5.94 -7.97
CA LEU A 75 10.87 -6.48 -6.69
C LEU A 75 11.73 -6.05 -5.50
N ASP A 76 13.05 -5.97 -5.70
CA ASP A 76 14.03 -5.61 -4.66
C ASP A 76 13.81 -4.19 -4.11
N LYS A 77 13.52 -3.24 -5.01
CA LYS A 77 13.24 -1.85 -4.65
C LYS A 77 11.95 -1.72 -3.86
N THR A 78 10.89 -2.40 -4.30
CA THR A 78 9.58 -2.36 -3.63
C THR A 78 9.60 -2.99 -2.24
N VAL A 79 10.36 -4.07 -2.05
CA VAL A 79 10.50 -4.72 -0.74
C VAL A 79 11.29 -3.81 0.22
N SER A 80 12.37 -3.19 -0.25
CA SER A 80 13.18 -2.26 0.55
C SER A 80 12.36 -1.05 1.04
N GLU A 81 11.58 -0.43 0.14
CA GLU A 81 10.70 0.70 0.47
C GLU A 81 9.64 0.31 1.52
N ALA A 82 9.02 -0.87 1.39
CA ALA A 82 8.02 -1.35 2.34
C ALA A 82 8.61 -1.65 3.74
N VAL A 83 9.84 -2.13 3.81
CA VAL A 83 10.54 -2.38 5.09
C VAL A 83 10.87 -1.06 5.79
N SER A 84 11.41 -0.08 5.07
CA SER A 84 11.70 1.26 5.59
C SER A 84 10.45 1.96 6.14
N GLU A 85 9.32 1.86 5.43
CA GLU A 85 8.05 2.41 5.89
C GLU A 85 7.57 1.73 7.20
N THR A 86 7.77 0.41 7.30
CA THR A 86 7.38 -0.35 8.50
C THR A 86 8.22 0.03 9.71
N GLU A 87 9.53 0.18 9.56
CA GLU A 87 10.45 0.56 10.65
C GLU A 87 10.15 1.97 11.17
N SER A 88 9.87 2.92 10.26
CA SER A 88 9.45 4.29 10.62
C SER A 88 8.17 4.30 11.45
N ILE A 89 7.17 3.50 11.06
CA ILE A 89 5.90 3.38 11.81
C ILE A 89 6.14 2.84 13.22
N ILE A 90 6.99 1.82 13.36
CA ILE A 90 7.32 1.22 14.66
C ILE A 90 8.02 2.25 15.54
N ALA A 91 9.05 2.92 15.02
CA ALA A 91 9.81 3.94 15.75
C ALA A 91 8.93 5.12 16.19
N TYR A 92 8.02 5.58 15.33
CA TYR A 92 7.02 6.60 15.69
C TYR A 92 6.10 6.14 16.82
N GLY A 93 5.70 4.85 16.81
CA GLY A 93 4.92 4.24 17.88
C GLY A 93 5.66 4.24 19.22
N GLU A 94 6.94 3.89 19.22
CA GLU A 94 7.79 3.86 20.42
C GLU A 94 8.02 5.26 20.99
N LEU A 95 8.32 6.25 20.13
CA LEU A 95 8.49 7.64 20.55
C LEU A 95 7.19 8.19 21.20
N ASN A 96 6.03 7.90 20.60
CA ASN A 96 4.75 8.27 21.20
C ASN A 96 4.48 7.59 22.54
N LYS A 97 4.91 6.33 22.70
CA LYS A 97 4.78 5.62 23.97
C LYS A 97 5.61 6.33 25.05
N ARG A 98 6.87 6.67 24.76
CA ARG A 98 7.72 7.43 25.70
C ARG A 98 7.14 8.79 26.05
N VAL A 99 6.61 9.53 25.07
CA VAL A 99 5.92 10.80 25.33
C VAL A 99 4.78 10.61 26.34
N ARG A 100 3.98 9.54 26.21
CA ARG A 100 2.88 9.25 27.15
C ARG A 100 3.38 8.85 28.53
N ASP A 101 4.45 8.07 28.59
CA ASP A 101 5.06 7.64 29.84
C ASP A 101 5.61 8.84 30.62
N GLU A 102 6.30 9.75 29.95
CA GLU A 102 6.78 10.99 30.57
C GLU A 102 5.64 11.94 30.96
N LEU A 103 4.58 12.00 30.15
CA LEU A 103 3.38 12.78 30.52
C LEU A 103 2.71 12.24 31.79
N ASN A 104 2.84 10.96 32.13
CA ASN A 104 2.32 10.41 33.40
C ASN A 104 3.11 10.91 34.62
N ASN A 105 4.36 11.36 34.44
CA ASN A 105 5.19 11.93 35.50
C ASN A 105 4.91 13.42 35.75
N VAL A 106 4.18 14.08 34.84
CA VAL A 106 3.80 15.50 34.95
C VAL A 106 2.58 15.67 35.85
N ASP A 107 2.47 16.84 36.48
CA ASP A 107 1.29 17.21 37.26
C ASP A 107 -0.01 17.01 36.45
N TRP A 108 -1.04 16.48 37.10
CA TRP A 108 -2.32 16.15 36.48
C TRP A 108 -2.90 17.31 35.66
N PHE A 109 -2.80 18.55 36.17
CA PHE A 109 -3.38 19.72 35.51
C PHE A 109 -2.63 20.03 34.23
N ASP A 110 -1.30 20.00 34.32
CA ASP A 110 -0.40 20.27 33.21
C ASP A 110 -0.55 19.22 32.11
N LYS A 111 -0.65 17.94 32.49
CA LYS A 111 -0.96 16.84 31.57
C LYS A 111 -2.29 17.05 30.87
N MET A 112 -3.37 17.22 31.64
CA MET A 112 -4.72 17.40 31.12
C MET A 112 -4.79 18.57 30.12
N LEU A 113 -4.22 19.71 30.48
CA LEU A 113 -4.30 20.91 29.64
C LEU A 113 -3.45 20.78 28.38
N PHE A 114 -2.30 20.12 28.45
CA PHE A 114 -1.46 19.81 27.30
C PHE A 114 -2.13 18.82 26.33
N GLU A 115 -2.69 17.73 26.84
CA GLU A 115 -3.43 16.74 26.04
C GLU A 115 -4.65 17.38 25.38
N LEU A 116 -5.42 18.19 26.12
CA LEU A 116 -6.56 18.93 25.58
C LEU A 116 -6.13 19.86 24.43
N TYR A 117 -5.00 20.57 24.60
CA TYR A 117 -4.47 21.44 23.54
C TYR A 117 -4.06 20.66 22.29
N VAL A 118 -3.29 19.59 22.45
CA VAL A 118 -2.76 18.78 21.32
C VAL A 118 -3.89 18.06 20.57
N THR A 119 -4.87 17.50 21.28
CA THR A 119 -5.94 16.69 20.68
C THR A 119 -7.08 17.52 20.09
N SER A 120 -7.38 18.67 20.68
CA SER A 120 -8.56 19.46 20.26
C SER A 120 -8.38 20.16 18.92
N GLY A 121 -7.13 20.37 18.48
CA GLY A 121 -6.82 21.18 17.29
C GLY A 121 -7.24 22.66 17.42
N LYS A 122 -7.62 23.11 18.62
CA LYS A 122 -8.11 24.47 18.87
C LYS A 122 -6.98 25.41 19.24
N SER A 123 -7.16 26.69 18.92
CA SER A 123 -6.25 27.73 19.40
C SER A 123 -6.39 27.90 20.93
N MET A 124 -5.30 28.30 21.59
CA MET A 124 -5.32 28.61 23.04
C MET A 124 -6.38 29.67 23.40
N ARG A 125 -6.68 30.60 22.48
CA ARG A 125 -7.74 31.61 22.63
C ARG A 125 -9.14 30.99 22.63
N GLN A 126 -9.39 29.99 21.79
CA GLN A 126 -10.66 29.26 21.79
C GLN A 126 -10.79 28.40 23.06
N LEU A 127 -9.73 27.68 23.44
CA LEU A 127 -9.72 26.91 24.68
C LEU A 127 -9.96 27.78 25.92
N SER A 128 -9.40 28.99 25.94
CA SER A 128 -9.64 29.96 27.01
C SER A 128 -11.12 30.36 27.12
N LYS A 129 -11.80 30.57 25.99
CA LYS A 129 -13.23 30.90 25.95
C LYS A 129 -14.12 29.74 26.39
N GLU A 130 -13.74 28.51 26.05
CA GLU A 130 -14.55 27.32 26.32
C GLU A 130 -14.37 26.78 27.74
N THR A 131 -13.13 26.76 28.23
CA THR A 131 -12.80 26.20 29.55
C THR A 131 -12.88 27.24 30.67
N GLY A 132 -12.90 28.54 30.32
CA GLY A 132 -12.82 29.64 31.28
C GLY A 132 -11.42 29.85 31.87
N ILE A 133 -10.43 29.04 31.48
CA ILE A 133 -9.03 29.19 31.90
C ILE A 133 -8.42 30.39 31.18
N SER A 134 -7.61 31.19 31.88
CA SER A 134 -6.97 32.36 31.27
C SER A 134 -5.98 31.94 30.17
N LEU A 135 -5.91 32.73 29.08
CA LEU A 135 -5.00 32.48 27.97
C LEU A 135 -3.54 32.32 28.44
N SER A 136 -3.12 33.15 29.40
CA SER A 136 -1.77 33.10 29.97
C SER A 136 -1.52 31.78 30.69
N CYS A 137 -2.47 31.29 31.49
CA CYS A 137 -2.33 30.00 32.16
C CYS A 137 -2.18 28.86 31.16
N ILE A 138 -3.03 28.82 30.12
CA ILE A 138 -2.93 27.82 29.05
C ILE A 138 -1.55 27.88 28.38
N PHE A 139 -1.08 29.07 28.02
CA PHE A 139 0.23 29.24 27.40
C PHE A 139 1.37 28.77 28.30
N TYR A 140 1.42 29.23 29.55
CA TYR A 140 2.52 28.88 30.46
C TYR A 140 2.55 27.38 30.78
N THR A 141 1.39 26.78 31.07
CA THR A 141 1.28 25.36 31.34
C THR A 141 1.69 24.53 30.13
N THR A 142 1.11 24.79 28.95
CA THR A 142 1.43 24.03 27.74
C THR A 142 2.89 24.19 27.33
N ASN A 143 3.45 25.40 27.45
CA ASN A 143 4.84 25.66 27.10
C ASN A 143 5.81 25.00 28.11
N ARG A 144 5.48 25.00 29.40
CA ARG A 144 6.26 24.31 30.43
C ARG A 144 6.30 22.80 30.16
N THR A 145 5.14 22.17 29.95
CA THR A 145 5.05 20.74 29.63
C THR A 145 5.80 20.41 28.34
N LYS A 146 5.65 21.24 27.31
CA LYS A 146 6.41 21.10 26.05
C LYS A 146 7.92 21.14 26.27
N THR A 147 8.42 22.15 26.99
CA THR A 147 9.86 22.30 27.23
C THR A 147 10.41 21.13 28.05
N HIS A 148 9.64 20.65 29.02
CA HIS A 148 10.01 19.46 29.79
C HIS A 148 10.15 18.22 28.90
N LEU A 149 9.12 17.93 28.09
CA LEU A 149 9.18 16.81 27.14
C LEU A 149 10.32 16.95 26.13
N GLN A 150 10.56 18.16 25.62
CA GLN A 150 11.68 18.43 24.72
C GLN A 150 13.02 18.16 25.39
N SER A 151 13.21 18.52 26.65
CA SER A 151 14.49 18.29 27.33
C SER A 151 14.83 16.81 27.49
N LEU A 152 13.82 15.95 27.63
CA LEU A 152 13.98 14.50 27.82
C LEU A 152 14.08 13.75 26.50
N LEU A 153 13.25 14.12 25.53
CA LEU A 153 13.03 13.36 24.30
C LEU A 153 13.70 13.99 23.06
N SER A 154 14.48 15.06 23.23
CA SER A 154 15.15 15.71 22.10
C SER A 154 16.08 14.75 21.36
N GLU A 155 16.81 13.91 22.08
CA GLU A 155 17.74 12.93 21.49
C GLU A 155 16.96 11.85 20.72
N ASP A 156 15.98 11.22 21.36
CA ASP A 156 15.11 10.23 20.72
C ASP A 156 14.43 10.77 19.45
N TYR A 157 14.03 12.04 19.46
CA TYR A 157 13.46 12.69 18.28
C TYR A 157 14.49 12.93 17.17
N GLN A 158 15.75 13.23 17.51
CA GLN A 158 16.83 13.29 16.51
C GLN A 158 17.11 11.91 15.92
N ASP A 159 17.14 10.86 16.75
CA ASP A 159 17.35 9.47 16.30
C ASP A 159 16.26 9.06 15.30
N TYR A 160 15.00 9.42 15.58
CA TYR A 160 13.89 9.22 14.64
C TYR A 160 14.07 9.97 13.31
N LEU A 161 14.50 11.24 13.35
CA LEU A 161 14.69 12.05 12.13
C LEU A 161 15.87 11.57 11.27
N ASN A 162 16.87 10.96 11.89
CA ASN A 162 18.06 10.43 11.21
C ASN A 162 17.87 8.98 10.74
N GLU A 163 16.70 8.37 10.96
CA GLU A 163 16.40 6.96 10.67
C GLU A 163 17.25 5.96 11.48
N ASP A 164 17.82 6.41 12.61
CA ASP A 164 18.65 5.61 13.52
C ASP A 164 17.76 4.84 14.53
N TYR A 165 16.76 4.10 14.03
CA TYR A 165 15.69 3.51 14.84
C TYR A 165 16.16 2.47 15.88
N GLU A 166 17.33 1.88 15.71
CA GLU A 166 17.87 0.89 16.66
C GLU A 166 18.15 1.50 18.05
N TRP A 167 18.55 2.78 18.09
CA TRP A 167 18.86 3.51 19.33
C TRP A 167 17.59 3.84 20.14
N LEU A 168 16.41 3.82 19.50
CA LEU A 168 15.11 3.95 20.14
C LEU A 168 14.63 2.66 20.81
N LYS A 169 15.10 1.50 20.36
CA LYS A 169 14.72 0.19 20.92
C LYS A 169 15.55 -0.18 22.15
N GLU A 170 16.84 0.15 22.15
CA GLU A 170 17.78 -0.26 23.21
C GLU A 170 17.46 0.34 24.59
N LYS A 171 16.96 1.59 24.67
CA LYS A 171 16.63 2.22 25.96
C LYS A 171 15.37 1.63 26.66
N GLN A 172 14.78 0.55 26.14
CA GLN A 172 13.68 -0.20 26.78
C GLN A 172 14.16 -1.41 27.60
N GLN A 173 15.45 -1.77 27.59
CA GLN A 173 15.98 -2.95 28.28
C GLN A 173 16.58 -2.68 29.68
N ASP A 174 16.62 -1.43 30.12
CA ASP A 174 17.02 -1.01 31.48
C ASP A 174 15.80 -0.57 32.31
#